data_AF-A0AAE9SHS4-F1
#
_entry.id   AF-A0AAE9SHS4-F1
#
_cell.length_a   1.000
_cell.length_b   1.000
_cell.length_c   1.000
_cell.angle_alpha   90.00
_cell.angle_beta   90.00
_cell.angle_gamma   90.00
#
_symmetry.space_group_name_H-M   'P 1'
#
loop_
_entity.id
_entity.type
_entity.pdbx_description
1 polymer ?
#
loop_
_entity_poly.entity_id
_entity_poly.type
_entity_poly.pdbx_seq_one_letter_code
_entity_poly.pdbx_strand_id
1 'polypeptide(L)'
;MFPSLIDWKKLKSSERKRKWNNLSMKQRMTISTLAGFGYEGRGINLDNISHFSRLREACMSKWKVNLYSVFWSDLGNGKRWLCNVFVGDAIYLYGLNNFTSSNNHYYDPEQIYMGKSSLRKRKNYKDVQVGDIVVFGKGYVEIITSIQKYWVADDGFCSIGAGRGRGRSYMGSIECDGALTLSGKRELNNSNHTYFYI
;
A
#
# COMPACT_ATOMS: atom_id res chain seq x y z
N MET A 1 -23.94 1.39 6.81
CA MET A 1 -23.24 2.19 7.84
C MET A 1 -23.03 1.32 9.08
N PHE A 2 -21.81 1.25 9.63
CA PHE A 2 -21.57 0.52 10.88
C PHE A 2 -22.27 1.24 12.05
N PRO A 3 -22.99 0.51 12.92
CA PRO A 3 -23.70 1.12 14.04
C PRO A 3 -22.74 1.73 15.07
N SER A 4 -23.26 2.56 15.97
CA SER A 4 -22.50 3.05 17.12
C SER A 4 -22.10 1.90 18.05
N LEU A 5 -21.11 2.12 18.92
CA LEU A 5 -20.74 1.16 19.96
C LEU A 5 -21.92 0.83 20.89
N ILE A 6 -22.75 1.83 21.19
CA ILE A 6 -23.93 1.70 22.05
C ILE A 6 -24.98 0.81 21.36
N ASP A 7 -25.24 1.02 20.08
CA ASP A 7 -26.22 0.23 19.35
C ASP A 7 -25.73 -1.20 19.10
N TRP A 8 -24.42 -1.40 18.89
CA TRP A 8 -23.84 -2.73 18.73
C TRP A 8 -24.00 -3.59 19.98
N LYS A 9 -23.84 -2.99 21.17
CA LYS A 9 -24.03 -3.67 22.46
C LYS A 9 -25.46 -4.21 22.63
N LYS A 10 -26.46 -3.52 22.09
CA LYS A 10 -27.88 -3.92 22.18
C LYS A 10 -28.25 -5.11 21.29
N LEU A 11 -27.43 -5.42 20.27
CA LEU A 11 -27.69 -6.52 19.34
C LEU A 11 -27.30 -7.87 19.94
N LYS A 12 -28.06 -8.92 19.59
CA LYS A 12 -27.70 -10.32 19.84
C LYS A 12 -26.54 -10.75 18.92
N SER A 13 -25.80 -11.78 19.32
CA SER A 13 -24.67 -12.31 18.54
C SER A 13 -25.04 -12.67 17.10
N SER A 14 -26.22 -13.25 16.87
CA SER A 14 -26.73 -13.57 15.53
C SER A 14 -26.95 -12.33 14.67
N GLU A 15 -27.44 -11.23 15.24
CA GLU A 15 -27.68 -9.98 14.54
C GLU A 15 -26.38 -9.26 14.19
N ARG A 16 -25.39 -9.32 15.10
CA ARG A 16 -24.02 -8.82 14.87
C ARG A 16 -23.38 -9.57 13.69
N LYS A 17 -23.45 -10.90 13.69
CA LYS A 17 -22.97 -11.75 12.58
C LYS A 17 -23.68 -11.42 11.28
N ARG A 18 -25.00 -11.26 11.30
CA ARG A 18 -25.79 -10.87 10.10
C ARG A 18 -25.33 -9.52 9.55
N LYS A 19 -25.17 -8.49 10.39
CA LYS A 19 -24.68 -7.18 9.95
C LYS A 19 -23.28 -7.25 9.35
N TRP A 20 -22.37 -8.02 9.95
CA TRP A 20 -21.04 -8.25 9.39
C TRP A 20 -21.10 -8.96 8.04
N ASN A 21 -21.93 -10.00 7.91
CA ASN A 21 -22.06 -10.79 6.68
C ASN A 21 -22.84 -10.07 5.56
N ASN A 22 -23.60 -9.03 5.86
CA ASN A 22 -24.22 -8.16 4.85
C ASN A 22 -23.19 -7.29 4.11
N LEU A 23 -21.97 -7.18 4.62
CA LEU A 23 -20.86 -6.56 3.89
C LEU A 23 -20.37 -7.52 2.81
N SER A 24 -19.93 -6.98 1.67
CA SER A 24 -19.30 -7.80 0.64
C SER A 24 -18.03 -8.45 1.18
N MET A 25 -17.61 -9.57 0.57
CA MET A 25 -16.37 -10.26 0.96
C MET A 25 -15.17 -9.30 0.98
N LYS A 26 -15.05 -8.44 -0.04
CA LYS A 26 -13.99 -7.42 -0.15
C LYS A 26 -14.02 -6.44 1.03
N GLN A 27 -15.20 -5.94 1.40
CA GLN A 27 -15.37 -5.03 2.53
C GLN A 27 -14.91 -5.68 3.84
N ARG A 28 -15.31 -6.92 4.08
CA ARG A 28 -14.92 -7.65 5.30
C ARG A 28 -13.41 -7.85 5.38
N MET A 29 -12.77 -8.26 4.29
CA MET A 29 -11.33 -8.47 4.24
C MET A 29 -10.55 -7.18 4.52
N THR A 30 -10.95 -6.07 3.91
CA THR A 30 -10.25 -4.80 4.09
C THR A 30 -10.44 -4.24 5.49
N ILE A 31 -11.67 -4.20 6.00
CA ILE A 31 -11.95 -3.73 7.36
C ILE A 31 -11.19 -4.58 8.38
N SER A 32 -11.14 -5.91 8.19
CA SER A 32 -10.37 -6.82 9.06
C SER A 32 -8.87 -6.54 9.03
N THR A 33 -8.31 -6.27 7.84
CA THR A 33 -6.89 -5.95 7.67
C THR A 33 -6.53 -4.63 8.34
N LEU A 34 -7.29 -3.56 8.05
CA LEU A 34 -7.08 -2.22 8.64
C LEU A 34 -7.25 -2.23 10.15
N ALA A 35 -8.19 -3.02 10.66
CA ALA A 35 -8.36 -3.22 12.09
C ALA A 35 -7.27 -4.07 12.73
N GLY A 36 -6.31 -4.63 11.98
CA GLY A 36 -5.17 -5.39 12.49
C GLY A 36 -5.45 -6.87 12.76
N PHE A 37 -6.48 -7.46 12.15
CA PHE A 37 -6.81 -8.89 12.24
C PHE A 37 -6.32 -9.72 11.04
N GLY A 38 -5.71 -9.06 10.04
CA GLY A 38 -5.39 -9.68 8.75
C GLY A 38 -6.63 -9.87 7.87
N TYR A 39 -6.44 -10.30 6.63
CA TYR A 39 -7.49 -10.30 5.61
C TYR A 39 -8.53 -11.40 5.75
N GLU A 40 -8.09 -12.55 6.25
CA GLU A 40 -8.99 -13.67 6.54
C GLU A 40 -9.90 -13.35 7.74
N GLY A 41 -9.53 -12.36 8.56
CA GLY A 41 -10.26 -12.00 9.77
C GLY A 41 -10.31 -13.14 10.79
N ARG A 42 -9.32 -14.06 10.77
CA ARG A 42 -9.27 -15.17 11.72
C ARG A 42 -9.21 -14.63 13.15
N GLY A 43 -10.08 -15.14 14.02
CA GLY A 43 -10.14 -14.72 15.43
C GLY A 43 -10.93 -13.44 15.69
N ILE A 44 -11.60 -12.85 14.69
CA ILE A 44 -12.55 -11.77 14.94
C ILE A 44 -13.72 -12.31 15.77
N ASN A 45 -13.82 -11.85 17.02
CA ASN A 45 -14.98 -12.03 17.86
C ASN A 45 -15.88 -10.79 17.80
N LEU A 46 -17.00 -10.88 17.08
CA LEU A 46 -17.97 -9.78 16.94
C LEU A 46 -18.71 -9.44 18.25
N ASP A 47 -18.68 -10.33 19.23
CA ASP A 47 -19.24 -10.09 20.57
C ASP A 47 -18.24 -9.38 21.49
N ASN A 48 -16.95 -9.33 21.11
CA ASN A 48 -15.94 -8.58 21.83
C ASN A 48 -15.98 -7.09 21.38
N ILE A 49 -16.23 -6.20 22.34
CA ILE A 49 -16.37 -4.75 22.07
C ILE A 49 -15.07 -4.11 21.59
N SER A 50 -13.90 -4.57 22.06
CA SER A 50 -12.61 -4.06 21.58
C SER A 50 -12.40 -4.43 20.11
N HIS A 51 -12.72 -5.66 19.72
CA HIS A 51 -12.65 -6.09 18.33
C HIS A 51 -13.60 -5.28 17.44
N PHE A 52 -14.85 -5.10 17.87
CA PHE A 52 -15.81 -4.30 17.14
C PHE A 52 -15.39 -2.82 17.04
N SER A 53 -14.83 -2.24 18.10
CA SER A 53 -14.34 -0.85 18.09
C SER A 53 -13.28 -0.64 17.01
N ARG A 54 -12.29 -1.54 16.93
CA ARG A 54 -11.25 -1.52 15.89
C ARG A 54 -11.83 -1.65 14.48
N LEU A 55 -12.79 -2.56 14.28
CA LEU A 55 -13.47 -2.74 12.98
C LEU A 55 -14.30 -1.50 12.59
N ARG A 56 -15.00 -0.90 13.56
CA ARG A 56 -15.80 0.31 13.35
C ARG A 56 -14.90 1.50 13.02
N GLU A 57 -13.82 1.70 13.76
CA GLU A 57 -12.84 2.74 13.49
C GLU A 57 -12.24 2.59 12.10
N ALA A 58 -11.84 1.38 11.71
CA ALA A 58 -11.40 1.09 10.35
C ALA A 58 -12.47 1.44 9.29
N CYS A 59 -13.74 1.09 9.54
CA CYS A 59 -14.86 1.42 8.64
C CYS A 59 -15.20 2.93 8.58
N MET A 60 -14.93 3.69 9.66
CA MET A 60 -15.25 5.11 9.78
C MET A 60 -14.09 6.04 9.43
N SER A 61 -12.86 5.53 9.45
CA SER A 61 -11.76 6.18 8.77
C SER A 61 -12.20 6.40 7.31
N LYS A 62 -11.98 7.61 6.77
CA LYS A 62 -12.71 8.23 5.63
C LYS A 62 -12.57 7.52 4.26
N TRP A 63 -12.37 6.21 4.22
CA TRP A 63 -12.26 5.39 3.03
C TRP A 63 -13.61 5.25 2.33
N LYS A 64 -13.62 5.49 1.02
CA LYS A 64 -14.81 5.21 0.22
C LYS A 64 -14.97 3.70 0.09
N VAL A 65 -16.20 3.23 0.33
CA VAL A 65 -16.55 1.81 0.40
C VAL A 65 -16.36 1.01 -0.90
N ASN A 66 -16.03 1.70 -2.00
CA ASN A 66 -15.73 1.16 -3.33
C ASN A 66 -14.24 1.17 -3.66
N LEU A 67 -13.38 1.64 -2.75
CA LEU A 67 -11.93 1.78 -2.95
C LEU A 67 -11.13 0.78 -2.10
N TYR A 68 -11.80 -0.31 -1.72
CA TYR A 68 -11.20 -1.47 -1.08
C TYR A 68 -10.40 -2.30 -2.08
N SER A 69 -9.23 -1.79 -2.47
CA SER A 69 -8.17 -2.64 -3.03
C SER A 69 -7.60 -3.45 -1.87
N VAL A 70 -8.16 -4.63 -1.74
CA VAL A 70 -7.70 -5.72 -0.89
C VAL A 70 -6.20 -5.92 -1.20
N PHE A 71 -5.33 -5.66 -0.23
CA PHE A 71 -4.08 -6.43 -0.11
C PHE A 71 -4.44 -7.91 -0.37
N TRP A 72 -3.53 -8.72 -0.90
CA TRP A 72 -3.63 -10.20 -0.97
C TRP A 72 -4.07 -10.82 -2.32
N SER A 73 -3.24 -11.77 -2.76
CA SER A 73 -3.69 -13.02 -3.39
C SER A 73 -3.43 -14.13 -2.37
N ASP A 74 -4.51 -14.76 -1.91
CA ASP A 74 -4.49 -16.14 -1.44
C ASP A 74 -4.98 -17.02 -2.59
N LEU A 75 -4.39 -18.21 -2.72
CA LEU A 75 -4.53 -19.27 -3.73
C LEU A 75 -3.18 -19.61 -4.42
N GLY A 76 -2.36 -20.40 -3.72
CA GLY A 76 -1.33 -21.27 -4.33
C GLY A 76 -0.01 -20.60 -4.77
N ASN A 77 1.12 -21.21 -4.37
CA ASN A 77 2.49 -21.01 -4.88
C ASN A 77 2.88 -19.62 -5.43
N GLY A 78 2.67 -18.55 -4.65
CA GLY A 78 3.58 -17.40 -4.67
C GLY A 78 3.28 -16.24 -5.62
N LYS A 79 2.02 -15.83 -5.82
CA LYS A 79 1.75 -14.49 -6.38
C LYS A 79 1.58 -13.44 -5.29
N ARG A 80 2.75 -12.88 -4.98
CA ARG A 80 3.16 -11.99 -3.89
C ARG A 80 2.66 -10.55 -4.04
N TRP A 81 2.39 -9.90 -2.90
CA TRP A 81 2.75 -8.51 -2.56
C TRP A 81 3.09 -7.60 -3.75
N LEU A 82 2.06 -7.11 -4.45
CA LEU A 82 2.25 -6.33 -5.66
C LEU A 82 2.66 -4.89 -5.31
N CYS A 83 3.82 -4.48 -5.79
CA CYS A 83 4.38 -3.14 -5.53
C CYS A 83 3.45 -2.00 -5.94
N ASN A 84 2.77 -2.13 -7.07
CA ASN A 84 1.81 -1.13 -7.54
C ASN A 84 0.61 -0.98 -6.63
N VAL A 85 0.17 -2.04 -5.94
CA VAL A 85 -0.93 -1.95 -4.98
C VAL A 85 -0.50 -1.15 -3.75
N PHE A 86 0.70 -1.42 -3.23
CA PHE A 86 1.26 -0.67 -2.11
C PHE A 86 1.39 0.82 -2.42
N VAL A 87 1.96 1.15 -3.58
CA VAL A 87 2.11 2.55 -4.03
C VAL A 87 0.74 3.18 -4.32
N GLY A 88 -0.16 2.46 -4.97
CA GLY A 88 -1.51 2.94 -5.29
C GLY A 88 -2.33 3.29 -4.07
N ASP A 89 -2.30 2.46 -3.03
CA ASP A 89 -2.97 2.74 -1.75
C ASP A 89 -2.37 3.96 -1.05
N ALA A 90 -1.05 4.15 -1.08
CA ALA A 90 -0.40 5.32 -0.50
C ALA A 90 -0.80 6.62 -1.22
N ILE A 91 -0.82 6.61 -2.56
CA ILE A 91 -1.27 7.75 -3.38
C ILE A 91 -2.76 8.06 -3.12
N TYR A 92 -3.58 7.01 -3.03
CA TYR A 92 -4.99 7.14 -2.70
C TYR A 92 -5.18 7.80 -1.31
N LEU A 93 -4.44 7.33 -0.29
CA LEU A 93 -4.42 7.89 1.06
C LEU A 93 -3.97 9.35 1.11
N TYR A 94 -3.08 9.73 0.20
CA TYR A 94 -2.65 11.11 0.02
C TYR A 94 -3.75 12.01 -0.58
N GLY A 95 -4.91 11.47 -0.94
CA GLY A 95 -6.08 12.20 -1.42
C GLY A 95 -6.26 12.18 -2.94
N LEU A 96 -5.40 11.47 -3.67
CA LEU A 96 -5.52 11.30 -5.13
C LEU A 96 -6.38 10.09 -5.48
N ASN A 97 -7.69 10.29 -5.38
CA ASN A 97 -8.70 9.22 -5.51
C ASN A 97 -8.82 8.60 -6.92
N ASN A 98 -8.12 9.15 -7.93
CA ASN A 98 -8.24 8.75 -9.34
C ASN A 98 -6.99 8.04 -9.88
N PHE A 99 -6.10 7.54 -9.01
CA PHE A 99 -4.90 6.82 -9.44
C PHE A 99 -5.22 5.38 -9.89
N THR A 100 -6.09 5.20 -10.88
CA THR A 100 -6.48 3.88 -11.40
C THR A 100 -6.48 3.88 -12.91
N SER A 101 -6.05 2.76 -13.51
CA SER A 101 -6.11 2.52 -14.94
C SER A 101 -7.54 2.22 -15.41
N SER A 102 -7.74 2.08 -16.72
CA SER A 102 -9.06 1.94 -17.38
C SER A 102 -9.90 0.75 -16.94
N ASN A 103 -9.32 -0.24 -16.26
CA ASN A 103 -10.00 -1.41 -15.69
C ASN A 103 -10.29 -1.28 -14.18
N ASN A 104 -10.16 -0.07 -13.61
CA ASN A 104 -10.28 0.21 -12.18
C ASN A 104 -9.24 -0.48 -11.28
N HIS A 105 -8.10 -0.90 -11.84
CA HIS A 105 -6.95 -1.38 -11.06
C HIS A 105 -5.89 -0.30 -10.97
N TYR A 106 -5.07 -0.31 -9.92
CA TYR A 106 -3.89 0.55 -9.83
C TYR A 106 -2.93 0.31 -11.00
N TYR A 107 -2.34 1.39 -11.51
CA TYR A 107 -1.38 1.32 -12.60
C TYR A 107 -0.23 0.38 -12.25
N ASP A 108 0.04 -0.61 -13.09
CA ASP A 108 1.20 -1.47 -12.92
C ASP A 108 2.52 -0.69 -13.14
N PRO A 109 3.68 -1.22 -12.69
CA PRO A 109 4.96 -0.54 -12.81
C PRO A 109 5.32 -0.12 -14.24
N GLU A 110 4.97 -0.94 -15.24
CA GLU A 110 5.25 -0.65 -16.64
C GLU A 110 4.37 0.49 -17.15
N GLN A 111 3.09 0.50 -16.77
CA GLN A 111 2.19 1.61 -17.08
C GLN A 111 2.64 2.93 -16.45
N ILE A 112 3.13 2.90 -15.21
CA ILE A 112 3.71 4.08 -14.55
C ILE A 112 4.95 4.52 -15.32
N TYR A 113 5.87 3.61 -15.63
CA TYR A 113 7.09 3.90 -16.40
C TYR A 113 6.77 4.56 -17.76
N MET A 114 5.76 4.05 -18.46
CA MET A 114 5.29 4.57 -19.75
C MET A 114 4.54 5.91 -19.65
N GLY A 115 4.33 6.45 -18.44
CA GLY A 115 3.61 7.71 -18.23
C GLY A 115 2.10 7.61 -18.49
N LYS A 116 1.51 6.41 -18.36
CA LYS A 116 0.06 6.22 -18.54
C LYS A 116 -0.76 6.63 -17.31
N SER A 117 -0.08 6.86 -16.18
CA SER A 117 -0.69 7.29 -14.92
C SER A 117 -0.76 8.81 -14.80
N SER A 118 -1.43 9.32 -13.77
CA SER A 118 -1.46 10.75 -13.46
C SER A 118 -0.17 11.29 -12.85
N LEU A 119 0.79 10.43 -12.50
CA LEU A 119 2.06 10.84 -11.94
C LEU A 119 2.93 11.52 -12.98
N ARG A 120 3.64 12.56 -12.55
CA ARG A 120 4.53 13.34 -13.41
C ARG A 120 5.94 12.77 -13.31
N LYS A 121 6.54 12.49 -14.46
CA LYS A 121 7.94 12.02 -14.53
C LYS A 121 8.90 13.16 -14.15
N ARG A 122 9.86 12.89 -13.26
CA ARG A 122 10.99 13.79 -13.00
C ARG A 122 11.88 13.85 -14.24
N LYS A 123 12.35 15.05 -14.60
CA LYS A 123 13.26 15.23 -15.74
C LYS A 123 14.70 14.88 -15.39
N ASN A 124 15.08 15.05 -14.12
CA ASN A 124 16.42 14.82 -13.63
C ASN A 124 16.35 14.09 -12.28
N TYR A 125 17.28 13.15 -12.05
CA TYR A 125 17.41 12.46 -10.76
C TYR A 125 17.81 13.43 -9.63
N LYS A 126 18.45 14.57 -9.96
CA LYS A 126 18.79 15.62 -9.00
C LYS A 126 17.57 16.34 -8.40
N ASP A 127 16.42 16.24 -9.07
CA ASP A 127 15.17 16.85 -8.62
C ASP A 127 14.33 15.90 -7.75
N VAL A 128 14.84 14.70 -7.48
CA VAL A 128 14.15 13.68 -6.68
C VAL A 128 13.97 14.16 -5.26
N GLN A 129 12.80 13.88 -4.67
CA GLN A 129 12.44 14.28 -3.32
C GLN A 129 11.88 13.10 -2.52
N VAL A 130 11.85 13.26 -1.19
CA VAL A 130 11.13 12.33 -0.31
C VAL A 130 9.65 12.33 -0.68
N GLY A 131 9.06 11.14 -0.79
CA GLY A 131 7.68 10.94 -1.26
C GLY A 131 7.57 10.69 -2.76
N ASP A 132 8.62 10.93 -3.54
CA ASP A 132 8.65 10.53 -4.95
C ASP A 132 8.56 9.01 -5.08
N ILE A 133 8.06 8.58 -6.22
CA ILE A 133 7.91 7.17 -6.58
C ILE A 133 9.04 6.80 -7.52
N VAL A 134 9.79 5.77 -7.17
CA VAL A 134 10.81 5.20 -8.03
C VAL A 134 10.25 3.96 -8.72
N VAL A 135 10.42 3.89 -10.04
CA VAL A 135 10.23 2.69 -10.84
C VAL A 135 11.59 2.09 -11.14
N PHE A 136 11.81 0.84 -10.73
CA PHE A 136 13.01 0.05 -11.04
C PHE A 136 12.77 -0.71 -12.35
N GLY A 137 13.47 -0.28 -13.40
CA GLY A 137 13.28 -0.69 -14.78
C GLY A 137 11.86 -0.41 -15.20
N LYS A 138 11.10 -1.48 -15.42
CA LYS A 138 9.65 -1.42 -15.74
C LYS A 138 8.83 -2.35 -14.87
N GLY A 139 9.44 -3.01 -13.88
CA GLY A 139 8.85 -4.18 -13.21
C GLY A 139 8.52 -3.99 -11.74
N TYR A 140 8.99 -2.92 -11.11
CA TYR A 140 8.86 -2.74 -9.67
C TYR A 140 8.79 -1.27 -9.28
N VAL A 141 7.97 -0.93 -8.27
CA VAL A 141 7.82 0.44 -7.76
C VAL A 141 7.93 0.53 -6.26
N GLU A 142 8.51 1.63 -5.77
CA GLU A 142 8.62 1.95 -4.34
C GLU A 142 8.45 3.45 -4.11
N ILE A 143 8.26 3.83 -2.84
CA ILE A 143 8.19 5.24 -2.42
C ILE A 143 9.51 5.60 -1.76
N ILE A 144 10.11 6.72 -2.16
CA ILE A 144 11.35 7.23 -1.57
C ILE A 144 11.05 7.80 -0.19
N THR A 145 11.80 7.36 0.82
CA THR A 145 11.62 7.78 2.21
C THR A 145 12.73 8.69 2.72
N SER A 146 13.92 8.64 2.12
CA SER A 146 15.01 9.57 2.41
C SER A 146 16.00 9.65 1.25
N ILE A 147 16.73 10.75 1.18
CA ILE A 147 17.83 10.96 0.24
C ILE A 147 19.12 10.99 1.03
N GLN A 148 20.11 10.21 0.59
CA GLN A 148 21.40 10.06 1.24
C GLN A 148 22.47 10.75 0.40
N LYS A 149 23.14 11.74 0.99
CA LYS A 149 24.22 12.45 0.32
C LYS A 149 25.56 11.83 0.69
N TYR A 150 26.34 11.47 -0.31
CA TYR A 150 27.66 10.89 -0.11
C TYR A 150 28.74 11.82 -0.65
N TRP A 151 29.84 11.96 0.11
CA TRP A 151 30.95 12.84 -0.28
C TRP A 151 31.80 12.23 -1.41
N VAL A 152 31.97 10.91 -1.40
CA VAL A 152 32.90 10.16 -2.27
C VAL A 152 32.20 9.23 -3.26
N ALA A 153 30.87 9.22 -3.30
CA ALA A 153 30.07 8.33 -4.13
C ALA A 153 28.83 9.07 -4.64
N ASP A 154 28.12 8.47 -5.60
CA ASP A 154 26.85 8.99 -6.09
C ASP A 154 25.82 8.99 -4.96
N ASP A 155 25.00 10.06 -4.89
CA ASP A 155 23.92 10.17 -3.89
C ASP A 155 22.96 8.97 -4.00
N GLY A 156 22.60 8.42 -2.85
CA GLY A 156 21.69 7.29 -2.73
C GLY A 156 20.31 7.71 -2.20
N PHE A 157 19.43 6.73 -2.05
CA PHE A 157 18.15 6.93 -1.38
C PHE A 157 17.73 5.70 -0.58
N CYS A 158 16.82 5.91 0.37
CA CYS A 158 16.04 4.82 0.95
C CYS A 158 14.62 4.81 0.41
N SER A 159 14.03 3.63 0.32
CA SER A 159 12.68 3.45 -0.18
C SER A 159 11.92 2.38 0.60
N ILE A 160 10.59 2.48 0.56
CA ILE A 160 9.65 1.55 1.18
C ILE A 160 8.76 0.92 0.11
N GLY A 161 8.47 -0.38 0.26
CA GLY A 161 7.71 -1.13 -0.74
C GLY A 161 7.03 -2.38 -0.22
N ALA A 162 6.43 -3.13 -1.14
CA ALA A 162 5.67 -4.35 -0.88
C ALA A 162 6.54 -5.59 -0.61
N GLY A 163 7.63 -5.45 0.15
CA GLY A 163 8.46 -6.60 0.57
C GLY A 163 9.32 -7.25 -0.50
N ARG A 164 9.44 -6.66 -1.70
CA ARG A 164 10.49 -6.96 -2.70
C ARG A 164 10.58 -8.43 -3.12
N GLY A 165 9.47 -9.16 -3.06
CA GLY A 165 9.45 -10.60 -3.29
C GLY A 165 10.16 -11.46 -2.23
N ARG A 166 10.69 -10.86 -1.15
CA ARG A 166 11.42 -11.50 -0.04
C ARG A 166 10.51 -12.06 1.06
N GLY A 167 9.22 -11.71 1.03
CA GLY A 167 8.21 -12.24 1.95
C GLY A 167 7.60 -11.18 2.86
N ARG A 168 6.67 -11.63 3.71
CA ARG A 168 5.80 -10.75 4.52
C ARG A 168 6.56 -9.88 5.52
N SER A 169 7.63 -10.41 6.13
CA SER A 169 8.41 -9.69 7.14
C SER A 169 9.12 -8.45 6.60
N TYR A 170 9.28 -8.34 5.28
CA TYR A 170 9.92 -7.21 4.60
C TYR A 170 8.89 -6.20 4.04
N MET A 171 7.59 -6.46 4.20
CA MET A 171 6.56 -5.52 3.74
C MET A 171 6.59 -4.26 4.58
N GLY A 172 6.66 -3.10 3.93
CA GLY A 172 6.81 -1.83 4.64
C GLY A 172 8.18 -1.65 5.28
N SER A 173 9.16 -2.52 5.00
CA SER A 173 10.54 -2.27 5.42
C SER A 173 11.16 -1.20 4.54
N ILE A 174 11.93 -0.32 5.18
CA ILE A 174 12.77 0.65 4.49
C ILE A 174 14.07 -0.06 4.11
N GLU A 175 14.48 0.08 2.86
CA GLU A 175 15.79 -0.38 2.38
C GLU A 175 16.53 0.84 1.83
N CYS A 176 17.80 0.95 2.16
CA CYS A 176 18.66 2.07 1.79
C CYS A 176 19.73 1.66 0.80
N ASP A 177 20.36 2.66 0.20
CA ASP A 177 21.60 2.44 -0.52
C ASP A 177 22.76 2.13 0.45
N GLY A 178 23.74 1.35 -0.02
CA GLY A 178 24.89 0.99 0.79
C GLY A 178 25.85 2.17 0.91
N ALA A 179 26.11 2.66 2.12
CA ALA A 179 26.91 3.87 2.36
C ALA A 179 28.37 3.88 1.85
N LEU A 180 28.85 2.76 1.29
CA LEU A 180 30.21 2.56 0.80
C LEU A 180 30.29 1.86 -0.56
N THR A 181 29.16 1.67 -1.26
CA THR A 181 29.15 0.96 -2.54
C THR A 181 29.30 1.95 -3.69
N LEU A 182 30.33 1.78 -4.54
CA LEU A 182 30.53 2.52 -5.80
C LEU A 182 29.47 2.19 -6.89
N SER A 183 28.56 1.27 -6.59
CA SER A 183 27.40 0.88 -7.43
C SER A 183 26.32 0.27 -6.53
N GLY A 184 25.41 1.11 -6.07
CA GLY A 184 24.26 0.76 -5.27
C GLY A 184 22.99 0.50 -6.09
N LYS A 185 22.16 -0.45 -5.65
CA LYS A 185 20.83 -0.68 -6.27
C LYS A 185 19.86 0.47 -6.00
N ARG A 186 20.22 1.45 -5.17
CA ARG A 186 19.42 2.62 -4.81
C ARG A 186 20.23 3.91 -4.93
N GLU A 187 21.13 3.96 -5.89
CA GLU A 187 21.74 5.21 -6.35
C GLU A 187 20.69 6.05 -7.09
N LEU A 188 20.70 7.36 -6.84
CA LEU A 188 19.82 8.29 -7.54
C LEU A 188 20.15 8.31 -9.03
N ASN A 189 21.44 8.38 -9.36
CA ASN A 189 21.94 8.36 -10.72
C ASN A 189 22.09 6.91 -11.22
N ASN A 190 20.95 6.28 -11.54
CA ASN A 190 20.96 4.92 -12.06
C ASN A 190 20.07 4.84 -13.31
N SER A 191 20.61 4.32 -14.41
CA SER A 191 19.89 4.21 -15.68
C SER A 191 18.69 3.26 -15.62
N ASN A 192 18.66 2.37 -14.62
CA ASN A 192 17.53 1.49 -14.35
C ASN A 192 16.46 2.17 -13.48
N HIS A 193 16.62 3.40 -13.02
CA HIS A 193 15.61 4.09 -12.22
C HIS A 193 14.87 5.13 -13.04
N THR A 194 13.57 5.24 -12.81
CA THR A 194 12.75 6.35 -13.31
C THR A 194 11.90 6.88 -12.19
N TYR A 195 11.96 8.19 -11.96
CA TYR A 195 11.33 8.83 -10.82
C TYR A 195 10.07 9.59 -11.24
N PHE A 196 9.07 9.56 -10.37
CA PHE A 196 7.77 10.16 -10.56
C PHE A 196 7.35 10.89 -9.30
N TYR A 197 6.55 11.94 -9.47
CA TYR A 197 5.95 12.68 -8.37
C TYR A 197 4.46 12.90 -8.63
N ILE A 198 3.76 13.24 -7.56
CA ILE A 198 2.33 13.58 -7.57
C ILE A 198 2.12 14.96 -8.20
#